data_AF-A0A923NGC6-F1
#
_entry.id   AF-A0A923NGC6-F1
#
_cell.length_a   1.000
_cell.length_b   1.000
_cell.length_c   1.000
_cell.angle_alpha   90.00
_cell.angle_beta   90.00
_cell.angle_gamma   90.00
#
_symmetry.space_group_name_H-M   'P 1'
#
loop_
_entity.id
_entity.type
_entity.pdbx_description
1 polymer ?
#
loop_
_entity_poly.entity_id
_entity_poly.type
_entity_poly.pdbx_seq_one_letter_code
_entity_poly.pdbx_strand_id
1 'polypeptide(L)'
;MDEALANDVQRFVLAQENANSFQTAVDELTAGKKDSHWMWWVFPQLRSLGSSERAVYYGLAKTLAHELGHALGLGHTTDGHNIMSAMLSPKADDVSTNQLTHIETFQTER
;
A
#
# COMPACT_ATOMS: atom_id res chain seq x y z
N MET A 1 6.28 6.52 -13.28
CA MET A 1 5.47 5.68 -12.36
C MET A 1 4.68 4.72 -13.24
N ASP A 2 4.84 3.42 -13.02
CA ASP A 2 4.23 2.36 -13.85
C ASP A 2 2.70 2.45 -13.80
N GLU A 3 2.04 2.52 -14.96
CA GLU A 3 0.59 2.63 -15.12
C GLU A 3 -0.14 1.44 -14.46
N ALA A 4 0.52 0.29 -14.37
CA ALA A 4 0.00 -0.89 -13.67
C ALA A 4 -0.11 -0.67 -12.14
N LEU A 5 0.84 0.04 -11.53
CA LEU A 5 0.83 0.34 -10.10
C LEU A 5 -0.29 1.33 -9.75
N ALA A 6 -0.47 2.35 -10.59
CA ALA A 6 -1.53 3.34 -10.43
C ALA A 6 -2.92 2.67 -10.50
N ASN A 7 -3.12 1.78 -11.48
CA ASN A 7 -4.34 1.00 -11.61
C ASN A 7 -4.57 0.04 -10.41
N ASP A 8 -3.50 -0.56 -9.87
CA ASP A 8 -3.62 -1.41 -8.69
C ASP A 8 -4.12 -0.56 -7.49
N VAL A 9 -3.52 0.59 -7.21
CA VAL A 9 -3.90 1.41 -6.04
C VAL A 9 -5.30 2.03 -6.17
N GLN A 10 -5.75 2.34 -7.38
CA GLN A 10 -7.02 3.05 -7.59
C GLN A 10 -8.26 2.30 -7.06
N ARG A 11 -8.23 0.97 -7.03
CA ARG A 11 -9.34 0.16 -6.47
C ARG A 11 -9.62 0.46 -4.99
N PHE A 12 -8.60 0.86 -4.23
CA PHE A 12 -8.74 1.22 -2.81
C PHE A 12 -9.44 2.58 -2.66
N VAL A 13 -9.00 3.56 -3.45
CA VAL A 13 -9.57 4.91 -3.45
C VAL A 13 -11.06 4.85 -3.82
N LEU A 14 -11.41 4.12 -4.88
CA LEU A 14 -12.80 3.96 -5.30
C LEU A 14 -13.67 3.31 -4.21
N ALA A 15 -13.13 2.33 -3.46
CA ALA A 15 -13.85 1.69 -2.36
C ALA A 15 -14.06 2.63 -1.17
N GLN A 16 -13.07 3.48 -0.89
CA GLN A 16 -13.12 4.51 0.16
C GLN A 16 -14.15 5.61 -0.14
N GLU A 17 -14.21 6.06 -1.39
CA GLU A 17 -15.17 7.05 -1.88
C GLU A 17 -16.60 6.49 -1.93
N ASN A 18 -16.74 5.21 -2.28
CA ASN A 18 -18.05 4.57 -2.36
C ASN A 18 -18.76 4.57 -0.99
N ALA A 19 -20.01 5.04 -1.02
CA ALA A 19 -20.90 5.11 0.15
C ALA A 19 -20.27 5.81 1.36
N ASN A 20 -19.32 6.73 1.14
CA ASN A 20 -18.63 7.47 2.19
C ASN A 20 -17.94 6.55 3.23
N SER A 21 -17.41 5.42 2.77
CA SER A 21 -16.87 4.38 3.67
C SER A 21 -15.63 4.85 4.43
N PHE A 22 -14.84 5.77 3.85
CA PHE A 22 -13.73 6.39 4.57
C PHE A 22 -14.19 7.19 5.78
N GLN A 23 -15.18 8.08 5.61
CA GLN A 23 -15.70 8.85 6.73
C GLN A 23 -16.33 7.94 7.79
N THR A 24 -17.04 6.90 7.36
CA THR A 24 -17.60 5.89 8.27
C THR A 24 -16.50 5.22 9.10
N ALA A 25 -15.36 4.89 8.49
CA ALA A 25 -14.23 4.33 9.21
C ALA A 25 -13.64 5.31 10.23
N VAL A 26 -13.48 6.58 9.87
CA VAL A 26 -12.99 7.64 10.77
C VAL A 26 -13.92 7.79 11.98
N ASP A 27 -15.23 7.84 11.75
CA ASP A 27 -16.22 8.01 12.81
C ASP A 27 -16.21 6.81 13.76
N GLU A 28 -16.18 5.59 13.22
CA GLU A 28 -16.14 4.34 14.02
C GLU A 28 -14.83 4.19 14.81
N LEU A 29 -13.69 4.55 14.22
CA LEU A 29 -12.39 4.54 14.90
C LEU A 29 -12.36 5.57 16.02
N THR A 30 -12.91 6.77 15.79
CA THR A 30 -13.00 7.83 16.80
C THR A 30 -13.92 7.42 17.94
N ALA A 31 -15.01 6.70 17.65
CA ALA A 31 -15.92 6.13 18.63
C ALA A 31 -15.34 4.87 19.34
N GLY A 32 -14.23 4.32 18.86
CA GLY A 32 -13.59 3.11 19.42
C GLY A 32 -14.35 1.82 19.16
N LYS A 33 -15.32 1.82 18.23
CA LYS A 33 -16.15 0.65 17.92
C LYS A 33 -16.38 0.54 16.43
N LYS A 34 -15.83 -0.52 15.83
CA LYS A 34 -16.05 -0.86 14.42
C LYS A 34 -17.34 -1.67 14.26
N ASP A 35 -18.21 -1.19 13.37
CA ASP A 35 -19.50 -1.81 13.06
C ASP A 35 -19.66 -2.07 11.54
N SER A 36 -19.02 -1.29 10.67
CA SER A 36 -19.16 -1.38 9.21
C SER A 36 -18.05 -2.18 8.51
N HIS A 37 -18.20 -2.42 7.21
CA HIS A 37 -17.40 -3.36 6.43
C HIS A 37 -16.19 -2.76 5.68
N TRP A 38 -15.48 -1.78 6.25
CA TRP A 38 -14.41 -1.03 5.56
C TRP A 38 -12.98 -1.57 5.74
N MET A 39 -12.77 -2.60 6.56
CA MET A 39 -11.43 -3.04 6.97
C MET A 39 -10.50 -3.31 5.78
N TRP A 40 -11.01 -3.97 4.75
CA TRP A 40 -10.18 -4.45 3.64
C TRP A 40 -9.54 -3.33 2.80
N TRP A 41 -10.17 -2.16 2.69
CA TRP A 41 -9.68 -1.06 1.84
C TRP A 41 -9.20 0.17 2.62
N VAL A 42 -9.43 0.22 3.93
CA VAL A 42 -8.85 1.23 4.82
C VAL A 42 -7.57 0.71 5.48
N PHE A 43 -7.55 -0.56 5.91
CA PHE A 43 -6.35 -1.24 6.45
C PHE A 43 -6.11 -2.56 5.70
N PRO A 44 -5.65 -2.49 4.44
CA PRO A 44 -5.43 -3.68 3.64
C PRO A 44 -4.30 -4.54 4.21
N GLN A 45 -4.48 -5.86 4.16
CA GLN A 45 -3.46 -6.85 4.54
C GLN A 45 -2.83 -7.48 3.29
N LEU A 46 -1.79 -8.29 3.46
CA LEU A 46 -1.24 -9.08 2.35
C LEU A 46 -2.30 -10.04 1.80
N ARG A 47 -2.38 -10.14 0.47
CA ARG A 47 -3.32 -11.04 -0.23
C ARG A 47 -3.24 -12.50 0.23
N SER A 48 -2.06 -12.95 0.67
CA SER A 48 -1.85 -14.31 1.15
C SER A 48 -2.40 -14.60 2.55
N LEU A 49 -2.87 -13.60 3.30
CA LEU A 49 -3.32 -13.78 4.69
C LEU A 49 -4.82 -14.08 4.83
N GLY A 50 -5.62 -13.83 3.80
CA GLY A 50 -7.06 -14.05 3.84
C GLY A 50 -7.58 -14.88 2.67
N SER A 51 -8.62 -15.66 2.91
CA SER A 51 -9.26 -16.53 1.92
C SER A 51 -10.61 -16.01 1.41
N SER A 52 -11.19 -15.00 2.06
CA SER A 52 -12.45 -14.41 1.57
C SER A 52 -12.21 -13.63 0.28
N GLU A 53 -13.23 -13.58 -0.57
CA GLU A 53 -13.18 -12.85 -1.85
C GLU A 53 -12.68 -11.41 -1.68
N ARG A 54 -13.18 -10.69 -0.67
CA ARG A 54 -12.73 -9.32 -0.35
C ARG A 54 -11.28 -9.26 0.15
N ALA A 55 -10.84 -10.25 0.94
CA ALA A 55 -9.45 -10.31 1.40
C ALA A 55 -8.47 -10.59 0.27
N VAL A 56 -8.90 -11.36 -0.74
CA VAL A 56 -8.11 -11.59 -1.95
C VAL A 56 -8.10 -10.35 -2.86
N TYR A 57 -9.27 -9.77 -3.13
CA TYR A 57 -9.43 -8.63 -4.04
C TYR A 57 -8.74 -7.36 -3.53
N TYR A 58 -8.95 -6.99 -2.26
CA TYR A 58 -8.30 -5.84 -1.62
C TYR A 58 -6.97 -6.21 -0.94
N GLY A 59 -6.51 -7.46 -1.07
CA GLY A 59 -5.21 -7.85 -0.56
C GLY A 59 -4.06 -7.20 -1.33
N LEU A 60 -3.05 -6.71 -0.61
CA LEU A 60 -1.82 -6.18 -1.18
C LEU A 60 -1.00 -7.32 -1.79
N ALA A 61 -0.55 -7.12 -3.03
CA ALA A 61 0.49 -7.97 -3.61
C ALA A 61 1.82 -7.75 -2.85
N LYS A 62 2.66 -8.78 -2.77
CA LYS A 62 3.96 -8.68 -2.07
C LYS A 62 4.84 -7.56 -2.64
N THR A 63 4.86 -7.41 -3.96
CA THR A 63 5.62 -6.38 -4.66
C THR A 63 5.10 -4.99 -4.32
N LEU A 64 3.78 -4.75 -4.40
CA LEU A 64 3.20 -3.47 -3.98
C LEU A 64 3.54 -3.13 -2.52
N ALA A 65 3.40 -4.10 -1.61
CA ALA A 65 3.72 -3.88 -0.22
C ALA A 65 5.23 -3.62 0.04
N HIS A 66 6.12 -4.19 -0.78
CA HIS A 66 7.55 -3.87 -0.78
C HIS A 66 7.82 -2.43 -1.23
N GLU A 67 7.23 -2.00 -2.36
CA GLU A 67 7.35 -0.63 -2.86
C GLU A 67 6.79 0.41 -1.88
N LEU A 68 5.66 0.11 -1.23
CA LEU A 68 5.10 0.95 -0.18
C LEU A 68 6.06 1.05 1.03
N GLY A 69 6.77 -0.04 1.37
CA GLY A 69 7.81 0.00 2.37
C GLY A 69 8.91 1.01 2.04
N HIS A 70 9.37 1.04 0.79
CA HIS A 70 10.33 2.05 0.33
C HIS A 70 9.78 3.47 0.38
N ALA A 71 8.53 3.68 -0.05
CA ALA A 71 7.88 4.99 0.04
C ALA A 71 7.75 5.49 1.49
N LEU A 72 7.67 4.58 2.46
CA LEU A 72 7.65 4.87 3.90
C LEU A 72 9.06 4.97 4.53
N GLY A 73 10.13 4.89 3.72
CA GLY A 73 11.52 5.02 4.17
C GLY A 73 12.13 3.73 4.72
N LEU A 74 11.53 2.57 4.47
CA LEU A 74 12.11 1.29 4.85
C LEU A 74 13.19 0.86 3.84
N GLY A 75 14.35 0.46 4.37
CA GLY A 75 15.43 -0.13 3.59
C GLY A 75 15.23 -1.64 3.35
N HIS A 76 16.14 -2.22 2.57
CA HIS A 76 16.17 -3.67 2.38
C HIS A 76 16.67 -4.42 3.62
N THR A 77 16.17 -5.64 3.78
CA THR A 77 16.72 -6.63 4.72
C THR A 77 17.37 -7.80 3.99
N THR A 78 18.32 -8.45 4.67
CA THR A 78 18.98 -9.68 4.21
C THR A 78 18.19 -10.93 4.58
N ASP A 79 17.17 -10.82 5.44
CA ASP A 79 16.27 -11.94 5.75
C ASP A 79 15.34 -12.21 4.56
N GLY A 80 15.57 -13.34 3.89
CA GLY A 80 14.82 -13.78 2.71
C GLY A 80 13.32 -14.01 2.96
N HIS A 81 12.89 -14.14 4.21
CA HIS A 81 11.48 -14.35 4.57
C HIS A 81 10.70 -13.05 4.77
N ASN A 82 11.39 -11.92 4.88
CA ASN A 82 10.78 -10.63 5.10
C ASN A 82 10.31 -9.97 3.79
N ILE A 83 9.24 -9.17 3.86
CA ILE A 83 8.69 -8.48 2.70
C ILE A 83 9.64 -7.42 2.11
N MET A 84 10.55 -6.87 2.91
CA MET A 84 11.60 -5.95 2.46
C MET A 84 12.87 -6.67 2.01
N SER A 85 12.82 -7.99 1.80
CA SER A 85 13.95 -8.73 1.23
C SER A 85 14.29 -8.19 -0.16
N ALA A 86 15.57 -7.91 -0.42
CA ALA A 86 16.05 -7.51 -1.75
C ALA A 86 15.81 -8.59 -2.82
N MET A 87 15.49 -9.83 -2.43
CA MET A 87 15.08 -10.89 -3.36
C MET A 87 13.68 -10.67 -3.95
N LEU A 88 12.85 -9.85 -3.30
CA LEU A 88 11.51 -9.47 -3.79
C LEU A 88 11.54 -8.30 -4.77
N SER A 89 12.67 -7.59 -4.84
CA SER A 89 12.87 -6.58 -5.88
C SER A 89 12.73 -7.26 -7.26
N PRO A 90 12.05 -6.63 -8.23
CA PRO A 90 12.10 -7.10 -9.61
C PRO A 90 13.56 -7.29 -9.99
N LYS A 91 13.91 -8.43 -10.59
CA LYS A 91 15.27 -8.65 -11.10
C LYS A 91 15.67 -7.41 -11.90
N ALA A 92 16.84 -6.88 -11.56
CA ALA A 92 17.44 -5.72 -12.17
C ALA A 92 17.76 -6.01 -13.64
N ASP A 93 16.72 -5.95 -14.46
CA ASP A 93 16.83 -6.01 -15.90
C ASP A 93 16.35 -4.68 -16.54
N ASP A 94 15.74 -3.72 -15.79
CA ASP A 94 15.36 -2.43 -16.40
C ASP A 94 15.08 -1.21 -15.48
N VAL A 95 15.68 -1.09 -14.29
CA VAL A 95 15.54 0.15 -13.49
C VAL A 95 16.90 0.68 -13.06
N SER A 96 17.41 1.63 -13.85
CA SER A 96 18.58 2.45 -13.52
C SER A 96 18.36 3.15 -12.18
N THR A 97 19.24 2.84 -11.22
CA THR A 97 19.29 3.31 -9.83
C THR A 97 19.57 4.82 -9.67
N ASN A 98 19.23 5.63 -10.68
CA ASN A 98 19.68 7.01 -10.78
C ASN A 98 18.55 8.05 -10.89
N GLN A 99 17.33 7.73 -10.45
CA GLN A 99 16.16 8.64 -10.55
C GLN A 99 15.48 8.98 -9.21
N LEU A 100 16.05 8.58 -8.07
CA LEU A 100 15.47 8.88 -6.73
C LEU A 100 16.12 10.06 -5.99
N THR A 101 16.93 10.89 -6.65
CA THR A 101 17.54 12.10 -6.03
C THR A 101 16.72 13.39 -6.20
N HIS A 102 15.40 13.31 -6.38
CA HIS A 102 14.58 14.52 -6.56
C HIS A 102 13.26 14.57 -5.77
N ILE A 103 13.26 14.01 -4.56
CA ILE A 103 12.23 14.33 -3.56
C ILE A 103 12.91 15.02 -2.37
N GLU A 104 13.49 16.18 -2.64
CA GLU A 104 13.66 17.21 -1.61
C GLU A 104 13.00 18.50 -2.12
N THR A 105 12.36 19.20 -1.20
CA THR A 105 11.70 20.51 -1.33
C THR A 105 10.20 20.49 -1.65
N PHE A 106 9.39 20.12 -0.66
CA PHE A 106 8.09 20.75 -0.46
C PHE A 106 7.75 20.85 1.03
N GLN A 107 8.60 21.51 1.81
CA GLN A 107 8.19 22.28 2.99
C GLN A 107 9.25 23.35 3.28
N THR A 108 8.94 24.60 2.96
CA THR A 108 8.95 25.75 3.88
C THR A 108 8.51 26.97 3.05
N GLU A 109 7.28 27.41 3.24
CA GLU A 109 6.98 28.84 3.35
C GLU A 109 5.59 29.00 3.98
N ARG A 110 5.52 29.94 4.92
CA ARG A 110 4.30 30.37 5.61
C ARG A 110 3.41 31.17 4.67
#